data_AF-A0A948PP21-F1
#
_entry.id   AF-A0A948PP21-F1
#
_cell.length_a   1.000
_cell.length_b   1.000
_cell.length_c   1.000
_cell.angle_alpha   90.00
_cell.angle_beta   90.00
_cell.angle_gamma   90.00
#
_symmetry.space_group_name_H-M   'P 1'
#
loop_
_entity.id
_entity.type
_entity.pdbx_description
1 polymer ?
#
loop_
_entity_poly.entity_id
_entity_poly.type
_entity_poly.pdbx_seq_one_letter_code
_entity_poly.pdbx_strand_id
1 'polypeptide(L)'
;AESISRIIDVFPAQYQSQIRIMLSMTLSAVLTQSLLPRADGTGRVLAMEILVPNPAIRNLIRENKIHQIYAQMQMGQEQFGMQTFNQSLATLVFKGTITRETALDATSKQEELIDLLQRGPASLKMPPAQSNSQTFKR
;
A
#
# COMPACT_ATOMS: atom_id res chain seq x y z
N ALA A 1 -4.13 -5.25 -1.22
CA ALA A 1 -4.40 -6.50 -2.00
C ALA A 1 -5.90 -6.85 -2.15
N GLU A 2 -6.77 -6.41 -1.24
CA GLU A 2 -8.22 -6.70 -1.27
C GLU A 2 -8.93 -6.27 -2.58
N SER A 3 -8.47 -5.19 -3.22
CA SER A 3 -9.01 -4.69 -4.48
C SER A 3 -9.03 -5.76 -5.59
N ILE A 4 -8.02 -6.66 -5.62
CA ILE A 4 -7.95 -7.73 -6.62
C ILE A 4 -9.07 -8.75 -6.41
N SER A 5 -9.31 -9.18 -5.16
CA SER A 5 -10.41 -10.10 -4.84
C SER A 5 -11.75 -9.49 -5.22
N ARG A 6 -11.99 -8.22 -4.85
CA ARG A 6 -13.26 -7.54 -5.18
C ARG A 6 -13.53 -7.46 -6.68
N ILE A 7 -12.51 -7.25 -7.51
CA ILE A 7 -12.67 -7.25 -8.98
C ILE A 7 -13.10 -8.64 -9.48
N ILE A 8 -12.51 -9.70 -8.94
CA ILE A 8 -12.82 -11.09 -9.33
C ILE A 8 -14.23 -11.46 -8.87
N ASP A 9 -14.60 -11.08 -7.65
CA ASP A 9 -15.85 -11.48 -7.00
C ASP A 9 -17.11 -10.85 -7.63
N VAL A 10 -16.96 -9.80 -8.46
CA VAL A 10 -18.07 -9.23 -9.26
C VAL A 10 -18.54 -10.17 -10.36
N PHE A 11 -17.70 -11.11 -10.79
CA PHE A 11 -18.04 -12.05 -11.86
C PHE A 11 -18.66 -13.35 -11.30
N PRO A 12 -19.61 -13.96 -12.02
CA PRO A 12 -20.12 -15.29 -11.68
C PRO A 12 -19.01 -16.33 -11.55
N ALA A 13 -19.16 -17.26 -10.61
CA ALA A 13 -18.11 -18.22 -10.22
C ALA A 13 -17.44 -18.96 -11.41
N GLN A 14 -18.23 -19.33 -12.42
CA GLN A 14 -17.75 -20.00 -13.63
C GLN A 14 -16.74 -19.18 -14.46
N TYR A 15 -16.75 -17.84 -14.34
CA TYR A 15 -15.84 -16.95 -15.08
C TYR A 15 -14.65 -16.49 -14.25
N GLN A 16 -14.70 -16.60 -12.91
CA GLN A 16 -13.68 -16.05 -12.02
C GLN A 16 -12.28 -16.59 -12.32
N SER A 17 -12.16 -17.86 -12.71
CA SER A 17 -10.86 -18.46 -13.07
C SER A 17 -10.22 -17.78 -14.29
N GLN A 18 -11.02 -17.57 -15.34
CA GLN A 18 -10.56 -16.92 -16.56
C GLN A 18 -10.20 -15.44 -16.31
N ILE A 19 -11.05 -14.72 -15.57
CA ILE A 19 -10.81 -13.32 -15.21
C ILE A 19 -9.51 -13.16 -14.43
N ARG A 20 -9.25 -14.06 -13.48
CA ARG A 20 -8.03 -14.05 -12.67
C ARG A 20 -6.77 -14.28 -13.50
N ILE A 21 -6.80 -15.21 -14.46
CA ILE A 21 -5.69 -15.42 -15.40
C ILE A 21 -5.45 -14.16 -16.22
N MET A 22 -6.50 -13.57 -16.81
CA MET A 22 -6.38 -12.34 -17.60
C MET A 22 -5.82 -11.18 -16.77
N LEU A 23 -6.34 -10.99 -15.56
CA LEU A 23 -5.87 -9.95 -14.64
C LEU A 23 -4.39 -10.13 -14.28
N SER A 24 -3.92 -11.37 -14.11
CA SER A 24 -2.50 -11.65 -13.85
C SER A 24 -1.56 -11.18 -14.98
N MET A 25 -2.08 -11.07 -16.21
CA MET A 25 -1.32 -10.67 -17.39
C MET A 25 -1.40 -9.15 -17.60
N THR A 26 -2.57 -8.56 -17.39
CA THR A 26 -2.84 -7.15 -17.75
C THR A 26 -2.63 -6.18 -16.60
N LEU A 27 -2.69 -6.62 -15.34
CA LEU A 27 -2.56 -5.71 -14.20
C LEU A 27 -1.16 -5.07 -14.14
N SER A 28 -1.09 -3.75 -14.23
CA SER A 28 0.17 -2.99 -14.18
C SER A 28 0.52 -2.52 -12.77
N ALA A 29 -0.47 -1.99 -12.03
CA ALA A 29 -0.32 -1.55 -10.65
C ALA A 29 -1.68 -1.42 -9.97
N VAL A 30 -1.70 -1.47 -8.65
CA VAL A 30 -2.84 -1.07 -7.82
C VAL A 30 -2.35 -0.02 -6.84
N LEU A 31 -2.97 1.16 -6.88
CA LEU A 31 -2.73 2.25 -5.94
C LEU A 31 -3.97 2.41 -5.08
N THR A 32 -3.82 2.20 -3.77
CA THR A 32 -4.90 2.43 -2.80
C THR A 32 -4.57 3.68 -2.01
N GLN A 33 -5.46 4.65 -2.00
CA GLN A 33 -5.23 5.98 -1.44
C GLN A 33 -6.24 6.29 -0.35
N SER A 34 -5.77 6.94 0.72
CA SER A 34 -6.62 7.54 1.72
C SER A 34 -6.08 8.91 2.10
N LEU A 35 -6.96 9.90 2.21
CA LEU A 35 -6.61 11.21 2.71
C LEU A 35 -6.83 11.21 4.23
N LEU A 36 -5.84 11.59 5.01
CA LEU A 36 -5.91 11.63 6.47
C LEU A 36 -5.82 13.07 6.96
N PRO A 37 -6.52 13.43 8.05
CA PRO A 37 -6.35 14.75 8.67
C PRO A 37 -4.90 14.91 9.12
N ARG A 38 -4.34 16.10 8.89
CA ARG A 38 -2.99 16.42 9.38
C ARG A 38 -3.00 16.67 10.88
N ALA A 39 -1.88 16.39 11.54
CA ALA A 39 -1.69 16.65 12.96
C ALA A 39 -1.74 18.16 13.30
N ASP A 40 -1.40 19.03 12.34
CA ASP A 40 -1.48 20.49 12.48
C ASP A 40 -2.93 21.04 12.39
N GLY A 41 -3.92 20.17 12.14
CA GLY A 41 -5.33 20.55 12.00
C GLY A 41 -5.69 21.23 10.67
N THR A 42 -4.72 21.43 9.77
CA THR A 42 -4.92 22.17 8.51
C THR A 42 -4.79 21.27 7.28
N GLY A 43 -5.93 20.97 6.67
CA GLY A 43 -5.98 20.16 5.45
C GLY A 43 -5.74 18.67 5.69
N ARG A 44 -5.31 17.97 4.64
CA ARG A 44 -5.13 16.51 4.64
C ARG A 44 -3.80 16.10 4.03
N VAL A 45 -3.37 14.89 4.32
CA VAL A 45 -2.20 14.25 3.70
C VAL A 45 -2.59 12.92 3.09
N LEU A 46 -1.93 12.57 2.00
CA LEU A 46 -2.12 11.28 1.31
C LEU A 46 -1.34 10.17 2.02
N ALA A 47 -2.04 9.13 2.44
CA ALA A 47 -1.47 7.81 2.72
C ALA A 47 -1.74 6.88 1.52
N MET A 48 -0.74 6.12 1.08
CA MET A 48 -0.82 5.34 -0.15
C MET A 48 -0.22 3.93 0.02
N GLU A 49 -0.95 2.93 -0.45
CA GLU A 49 -0.45 1.57 -0.70
C GLU A 49 -0.18 1.42 -2.20
N ILE A 50 0.98 0.85 -2.53
CA ILE A 50 1.47 0.66 -3.90
C ILE A 50 1.77 -0.81 -4.09
N LEU A 51 0.99 -1.47 -4.96
CA LEU A 51 1.20 -2.84 -5.38
C LEU A 51 1.59 -2.86 -6.86
N VAL A 52 2.79 -3.35 -7.18
CA VAL A 52 3.28 -3.53 -8.54
C VAL A 52 3.41 -5.04 -8.81
N PRO A 53 2.62 -5.65 -9.70
CA PRO A 53 2.65 -7.10 -9.91
C PRO A 53 3.94 -7.56 -10.61
N ASN A 54 4.86 -8.10 -9.81
CA ASN A 54 6.03 -8.84 -10.29
C ASN A 54 5.66 -10.30 -10.68
N PRO A 55 6.58 -11.09 -11.26
CA PRO A 55 6.27 -12.48 -11.65
C PRO A 55 5.69 -13.35 -10.52
N ALA A 56 6.18 -13.19 -9.28
CA ALA A 56 5.69 -13.94 -8.13
C ALA A 56 4.24 -13.58 -7.78
N ILE A 57 3.92 -12.29 -7.71
CA ILE A 57 2.55 -11.79 -7.46
C ILE A 57 1.61 -12.21 -8.57
N ARG A 58 2.04 -12.15 -9.83
CA ARG A 58 1.24 -12.63 -10.97
C ARG A 58 0.93 -14.12 -10.85
N ASN A 59 1.88 -14.92 -10.37
CA ASN A 59 1.64 -16.34 -10.10
C ASN A 59 0.62 -16.54 -8.96
N LEU A 60 0.77 -15.79 -7.86
CA LEU A 60 -0.18 -15.83 -6.75
C LEU A 60 -1.61 -15.46 -7.18
N ILE A 61 -1.75 -14.50 -8.09
CA ILE A 61 -3.04 -14.17 -8.70
C ILE A 61 -3.56 -15.40 -9.44
N ARG A 62 -2.82 -16.02 -10.37
CA ARG A 62 -3.31 -17.20 -11.13
C ARG A 62 -3.75 -18.35 -10.23
N GLU A 63 -2.94 -18.68 -9.23
CA GLU A 63 -3.17 -19.79 -8.30
C GLU A 63 -4.25 -19.51 -7.22
N ASN A 64 -4.91 -18.34 -7.27
CA ASN A 64 -5.89 -17.93 -6.28
C ASN A 64 -5.34 -17.84 -4.84
N LYS A 65 -4.07 -17.45 -4.70
CA LYS A 65 -3.36 -17.26 -3.43
C LYS A 65 -3.22 -15.77 -3.08
N ILE A 66 -4.28 -14.99 -3.29
CA ILE A 66 -4.29 -13.52 -3.16
C ILE A 66 -3.87 -13.08 -1.75
N HIS A 67 -4.22 -13.84 -0.72
CA HIS A 67 -3.86 -13.58 0.67
C HIS A 67 -2.33 -13.51 0.90
N GLN A 68 -1.53 -14.18 0.06
CA GLN A 68 -0.07 -14.18 0.16
C GLN A 68 0.58 -12.93 -0.47
N ILE A 69 -0.17 -12.15 -1.26
CA ILE A 69 0.37 -10.95 -1.94
C ILE A 69 0.86 -9.92 -0.93
N TYR A 70 0.21 -9.81 0.23
CA TYR A 70 0.61 -8.84 1.26
C TYR A 70 2.06 -9.06 1.75
N ALA A 71 2.43 -10.31 2.02
CA ALA A 71 3.79 -10.66 2.42
C ALA A 71 4.80 -10.37 1.29
N GLN A 72 4.42 -10.63 0.04
CA GLN A 72 5.26 -10.30 -1.11
C GLN A 72 5.47 -8.79 -1.28
N MET A 73 4.46 -7.97 -0.99
CA MET A 73 4.61 -6.50 -1.01
C MET A 73 5.60 -6.01 0.04
N GLN A 74 5.60 -6.59 1.25
CA GLN A 74 6.56 -6.23 2.29
C GLN A 74 8.01 -6.52 1.84
N MET A 75 8.24 -7.59 1.07
CA MET A 75 9.55 -7.96 0.54
C MET A 75 9.94 -7.14 -0.71
N GLY A 76 8.97 -6.72 -1.53
CA GLY A 76 9.19 -6.09 -2.84
C GLY A 76 9.51 -4.59 -2.85
N GLN A 77 9.81 -3.99 -1.69
CA GLN A 77 10.00 -2.55 -1.55
C GLN A 77 11.12 -1.97 -2.41
N GLU A 78 12.34 -2.50 -2.28
CA GLU A 78 13.53 -1.91 -2.93
C GLU A 78 13.52 -2.12 -4.43
N GLN A 79 13.15 -3.33 -4.87
CA GLN A 79 13.29 -3.71 -6.26
C GLN A 79 12.14 -3.19 -7.13
N PHE A 80 10.94 -3.04 -6.58
CA PHE A 80 9.73 -2.75 -7.35
C PHE A 80 8.95 -1.53 -6.85
N GLY A 81 9.48 -0.80 -5.85
CA GLY A 81 8.82 0.39 -5.31
C GLY A 81 7.48 0.10 -4.63
N MET A 82 7.26 -1.14 -4.17
CA MET A 82 6.03 -1.48 -3.46
C MET A 82 6.02 -0.88 -2.06
N GLN A 83 4.83 -0.57 -1.57
CA GLN A 83 4.64 0.01 -0.24
C GLN A 83 3.31 -0.48 0.33
N THR A 84 3.31 -1.03 1.54
CA THR A 84 2.06 -1.36 2.22
C THR A 84 1.45 -0.12 2.84
N PHE A 85 0.13 -0.14 3.05
CA PHE A 85 -0.55 0.99 3.69
C PHE A 85 0.03 1.31 5.08
N ASN A 86 0.29 0.29 5.91
CA ASN A 86 0.88 0.44 7.24
C ASN A 86 2.28 1.09 7.20
N GLN A 87 3.08 0.82 6.17
CA GLN A 87 4.39 1.47 6.00
C GLN A 87 4.22 2.95 5.64
N SER A 88 3.25 3.29 4.79
CA SER A 88 2.90 4.69 4.51
C SER A 88 2.42 5.42 5.76
N LEU A 89 1.57 4.79 6.57
CA LEU A 89 1.09 5.35 7.83
C LEU A 89 2.23 5.58 8.82
N ALA A 90 3.06 4.57 9.07
CA ALA A 90 4.20 4.68 9.97
C ALA A 90 5.16 5.80 9.52
N THR A 91 5.40 5.93 8.21
CA THR A 91 6.19 7.03 7.65
C THR A 91 5.60 8.40 7.98
N LEU A 92 4.29 8.58 7.84
CA LEU A 92 3.60 9.84 8.14
C LEU A 92 3.58 10.15 9.64
N VAL A 93 3.48 9.13 10.50
CA VAL A 93 3.58 9.27 11.96
C VAL A 93 4.99 9.71 12.36
N PHE A 94 6.03 9.05 11.85
CA PHE A 94 7.42 9.42 12.17
C PHE A 94 7.80 10.82 11.66
N LYS A 95 7.18 11.28 10.56
CA LYS A 95 7.30 12.66 10.07
C LYS A 95 6.48 13.68 10.87
N GLY A 96 5.68 13.24 11.85
CA GLY A 96 4.78 14.10 12.61
C GLY A 96 3.64 14.70 11.78
N THR A 97 3.37 14.18 10.58
CA THR A 97 2.35 14.73 9.68
C THR A 97 0.94 14.31 10.06
N ILE A 98 0.79 13.13 10.66
CA ILE A 98 -0.46 12.62 11.25
C ILE A 98 -0.21 12.16 12.68
N THR A 99 -1.26 12.13 13.50
CA THR A 99 -1.17 11.58 14.86
C THR A 99 -1.16 10.05 14.82
N ARG A 100 -0.65 9.42 15.89
CA ARG A 100 -0.70 7.96 16.04
C ARG A 100 -2.13 7.43 16.05
N GLU A 101 -3.04 8.15 16.69
CA GLU A 101 -4.47 7.83 16.73
C GLU A 101 -5.08 7.81 15.33
N THR A 102 -4.88 8.87 14.55
CA THR A 102 -5.33 8.93 13.14
C THR A 102 -4.80 7.76 12.31
N ALA A 103 -3.55 7.35 12.55
CA ALA A 103 -2.97 6.21 11.85
C ALA A 103 -3.61 4.87 12.27
N LEU A 104 -3.92 4.66 13.55
CA LEU A 104 -4.56 3.45 14.06
C LEU A 104 -6.02 3.32 13.59
N ASP A 105 -6.74 4.42 13.49
CA ASP A 105 -8.12 4.45 12.97
C ASP A 105 -8.18 4.16 11.46
N ALA A 106 -7.10 4.49 10.73
CA ALA A 106 -7.05 4.32 9.28
C ALA A 106 -6.76 2.88 8.83
N THR A 107 -6.25 2.00 9.71
CA THR A 107 -5.81 0.65 9.33
C THR A 107 -6.64 -0.45 9.97
N SER A 108 -6.89 -1.51 9.20
CA SER A 108 -7.50 -2.75 9.71
C SER A 108 -6.47 -3.70 10.35
N LYS A 109 -5.17 -3.40 10.26
CA LYS A 109 -4.06 -4.19 10.81
C LYS A 109 -3.29 -3.39 11.86
N GLN A 110 -3.97 -3.06 12.96
CA GLN A 110 -3.42 -2.20 14.01
C GLN A 110 -2.17 -2.77 14.67
N GLU A 111 -2.14 -4.07 14.98
CA GLU A 111 -0.99 -4.72 15.61
C GLU A 111 0.30 -4.59 14.78
N GLU A 112 0.20 -4.80 13.47
CA GLU A 112 1.34 -4.63 12.55
C GLU A 112 1.83 -3.18 12.54
N LEU A 113 0.91 -2.20 12.54
CA LEU A 113 1.30 -0.79 12.61
C LEU A 113 2.00 -0.48 13.93
N ILE A 114 1.52 -1.01 15.05
CA ILE A 114 2.13 -0.81 16.38
C ILE A 114 3.56 -1.37 16.39
N ASP A 115 3.76 -2.58 15.89
CA ASP A 115 5.09 -3.20 15.79
C ASP A 115 6.03 -2.37 14.90
N LEU A 116 5.56 -1.89 13.74
CA LEU A 116 6.35 -0.99 12.89
C LEU A 116 6.75 0.31 13.61
N LEU A 117 5.83 0.89 14.40
CA LEU A 117 6.11 2.11 15.18
C LEU A 117 7.14 1.84 16.30
N GLN A 118 7.11 0.65 16.92
CA GLN A 118 8.06 0.26 17.97
C GLN A 118 9.46 -0.02 17.43
N ARG A 119 9.58 -0.61 16.24
CA ARG A 119 10.86 -0.86 15.57
C ARG A 119 11.59 0.42 15.15
N GLY A 120 10.90 1.55 15.13
CA GLY A 120 11.46 2.87 14.81
C GLY A 120 11.66 3.11 13.30
N PRO A 121 12.03 4.35 12.92
CA PRO A 121 12.07 4.79 11.52
C PRO A 121 13.13 4.07 10.67
N ALA A 122 14.19 3.55 11.29
CA ALA A 122 15.24 2.78 10.59
C ALA A 122 14.71 1.46 9.97
N SER A 123 13.59 0.94 10.48
CA SER A 123 12.92 -0.24 9.93
C SER A 123 12.12 0.07 8.66
N LEU A 124 11.86 1.35 8.37
CA LEU A 124 11.18 1.79 7.16
C LEU A 124 12.20 2.21 6.12
N LYS A 125 12.14 1.59 4.94
CA LYS A 125 12.86 2.06 3.77
C LYS A 125 12.13 3.27 3.20
N MET A 126 12.49 4.45 3.71
CA MET A 126 11.88 5.71 3.30
C MET A 126 12.30 6.04 1.86
N PRO A 127 11.36 6.35 0.96
CA PRO A 127 11.71 7.04 -0.28
C PRO A 127 12.45 8.34 0.07
N PRO A 128 13.49 8.72 -0.68
CA PRO A 128 14.18 9.99 -0.45
C PRO A 128 13.14 11.11 -0.40
N ALA A 129 13.23 11.95 0.63
CA ALA A 129 12.35 13.10 0.75
C ALA A 129 12.48 13.93 -0.53
N GLN A 130 11.41 14.02 -1.32
CA GLN A 130 11.37 14.96 -2.43
C GLN A 130 11.57 16.35 -1.82
N SER A 131 12.74 16.95 -2.04
CA SER A 131 12.99 18.32 -1.66
C SER A 131 12.04 19.18 -2.48
N ASN A 132 10.96 19.63 -1.87
CA ASN A 132 10.12 20.68 -2.45
C ASN A 132 10.93 21.99 -2.47
N SER A 133 11.79 22.12 -3.47
CA SER A 133 12.51 23.34 -3.84
C SER A 133 12.44 23.57 -5.35
N GLN A 134 11.30 23.26 -5.96
CA GLN A 134 10.93 23.88 -7.23
C GLN A 134 9.68 24.72 -7.01
N THR A 135 9.95 25.94 -6.58
CA THR A 135 9.19 27.14 -6.85
C THR A 135 8.55 27.05 -8.23
N PHE A 136 7.23 26.90 -8.28
CA PHE A 136 6.45 27.20 -9.47
C PHE A 136 6.61 28.71 -9.76
N LYS A 137 7.64 29.04 -10.54
CA LYS A 137 7.76 30.30 -11.26
C LYS A 137 7.97 29.97 -12.73
N ARG A 138 6.88 30.01 -13.48
CA ARG A 138 6.73 30.71 -14.75
C ARG A 138 5.29 30.62 -15.20
#